data_AF-A0A7C6A0W3-F1
#
_entry.id   AF-A0A7C6A0W3-F1
#
_cell.length_a   1.000
_cell.length_b   1.000
_cell.length_c   1.000
_cell.angle_alpha   90.00
_cell.angle_beta   90.00
_cell.angle_gamma   90.00
#
_symmetry.space_group_name_H-M   'P 1'
#
loop_
_entity.id
_entity.type
_entity.pdbx_description
1 polymer ?
#
loop_
_entity_poly.entity_id
_entity_poly.type
_entity_poly.pdbx_seq_one_letter_code
_entity_poly.pdbx_strand_id
1 'polypeptide(L)' 'GHGALRIDALAALLHRGGTVEDLLALDLAYAPPYSPVWDPLLIAAQQVR' A
#
# COMPACT_ATOMS: atom_id res chain seq x y z
N GLY A 1 2.54 6.15 14.52
CA GLY A 1 2.63 7.21 13.50
C GLY A 1 2.44 6.70 12.08
N HIS A 2 3.21 5.71 11.64
CA HIS A 2 3.31 5.32 10.21
C HIS A 2 2.15 4.50 9.63
N GLY A 3 1.24 3.98 10.47
CA GLY A 3 0.08 3.21 10.00
C GLY A 3 -0.98 4.07 9.30
N ALA A 4 -1.10 5.35 9.68
CA ALA A 4 -2.11 6.25 9.14
C ALA A 4 -2.00 6.41 7.61
N LEU A 5 -0.79 6.62 7.09
CA LEU A 5 -0.54 6.76 5.65
C LEU A 5 -0.93 5.52 4.84
N ARG A 6 -0.79 4.31 5.41
CA ARG A 6 -1.20 3.06 4.76
C ARG A 6 -2.72 2.91 4.73
N ILE A 7 -3.38 3.34 5.81
CA ILE A 7 -4.84 3.38 5.87
C ILE A 7 -5.37 4.36 4.83
N ASP A 8 -4.78 5.54 4.70
CA ASP A 8 -5.18 6.54 3.72
C ASP A 8 -5.01 6.02 2.28
N ALA A 9 -3.88 5.34 1.98
CA ALA A 9 -3.65 4.71 0.68
C ALA A 9 -4.70 3.62 0.36
N LEU A 10 -5.01 2.73 1.30
CA LEU A 10 -6.05 1.71 1.13
C LEU A 10 -7.45 2.34 1.02
N ALA A 11 -7.75 3.36 1.82
CA ALA A 11 -9.02 4.07 1.76
C ALA A 11 -9.22 4.72 0.39
N ALA A 12 -8.19 5.39 -0.15
CA ALA A 12 -8.22 5.97 -1.49
C ALA A 12 -8.40 4.89 -2.58
N LEU A 13 -7.73 3.75 -2.45
CA LEU A 13 -7.89 2.61 -3.37
C LEU A 13 -9.32 2.05 -3.33
N LEU A 14 -9.88 1.81 -2.14
CA LEU A 14 -11.24 1.31 -1.96
C LEU A 14 -12.29 2.33 -2.42
N HIS A 15 -12.04 3.62 -2.21
CA HIS A 15 -12.95 4.69 -2.66
C HIS A 15 -13.15 4.67 -4.18
N ARG A 16 -12.12 4.28 -4.94
CA ARG A 16 -12.23 4.09 -6.41
C ARG A 16 -12.64 2.68 -6.84
N GLY A 17 -12.97 1.79 -5.90
CA GLY A 17 -13.32 0.39 -6.18
C GLY A 17 -12.17 -0.47 -6.70
N GLY A 18 -10.92 -0.14 -6.34
CA GLY A 18 -9.73 -0.82 -6.86
C GLY A 18 -9.53 -2.24 -6.30
N THR A 19 -8.81 -3.08 -7.05
CA THR A 19 -8.51 -4.47 -6.70
C THR A 19 -7.13 -4.64 -6.05
N VAL A 20 -6.76 -5.88 -5.71
CA VAL A 20 -5.41 -6.22 -5.22
C VAL A 20 -4.37 -6.00 -6.33
N GLU A 21 -4.70 -6.29 -7.58
CA GLU A 21 -3.84 -6.02 -8.74
C GLU A 21 -3.57 -4.52 -8.89
N ASP A 22 -4.60 -3.69 -8.65
CA ASP A 22 -4.44 -2.24 -8.65
C ASP A 22 -3.50 -1.77 -7.53
N LEU A 23 -3.54 -2.39 -6.35
CA LEU A 23 -2.62 -2.11 -5.25
C LEU A 23 -1.18 -2.46 -5.63
N LEU A 24 -0.96 -3.61 -6.29
CA LEU A 24 0.36 -4.04 -6.75
C LEU A 24 0.95 -3.12 -7.84
N ALA A 25 0.10 -2.38 -8.54
CA ALA A 25 0.51 -1.39 -9.54
C ALA A 25 0.82 -0.01 -8.93
N LEU A 26 0.61 0.21 -7.63
CA LEU A 26 0.92 1.48 -6.97
C LEU A 26 2.42 1.62 -6.68
N ASP A 27 2.97 2.79 -7.00
CA ASP A 27 4.27 3.22 -6.53
C ASP A 27 4.12 3.90 -5.16
N LEU A 28 4.52 3.19 -4.10
CA LEU A 28 4.43 3.66 -2.73
C LEU A 28 5.75 4.26 -2.29
N ALA A 29 5.68 5.42 -1.62
CA ALA A 29 6.85 6.15 -1.20
C ALA A 29 7.75 5.32 -0.25
N TYR A 30 9.02 5.20 -0.62
CA TYR A 30 10.08 4.69 0.23
C TYR A 30 10.70 5.83 1.05
N ALA A 31 10.85 5.63 2.36
CA ALA A 31 11.58 6.53 3.24
C ALA A 31 12.02 5.77 4.50
N PRO A 32 13.30 5.48 4.74
CA PRO A 32 13.76 4.62 5.85
C PRO A 32 13.12 4.87 7.23
N PRO A 33 12.87 6.13 7.68
CA PRO A 33 12.18 6.35 8.95
C PRO A 33 10.67 6.05 8.94
N TYR A 34 10.02 5.97 7.76
CA TYR A 34 8.56 5.90 7.60
C TYR A 34 8.07 4.65 6.82
N SER A 35 8.80 4.21 5.81
CA SER A 35 8.48 3.08 4.94
C SER A 35 9.74 2.34 4.43
N PRO A 36 9.80 1.00 4.53
CA PRO A 36 10.89 0.18 3.98
C PRO A 36 10.83 0.12 2.45
N VAL A 37 11.86 -0.48 1.84
CA VAL A 37 11.97 -0.61 0.36
C VAL A 37 10.74 -1.28 -0.25
N TRP A 38 10.23 -2.32 0.42
CA TRP A 38 8.97 -2.97 0.06
C TRP A 38 7.91 -2.59 1.07
N ASP A 39 6.98 -1.70 0.68
CA ASP A 39 5.91 -1.32 1.60
C ASP A 39 5.12 -2.58 2.04
N PRO A 40 4.79 -2.72 3.34
CA PRO A 40 4.01 -3.83 3.85
C PRO A 40 2.70 -4.10 3.10
N LEU A 41 2.06 -3.08 2.51
CA LEU A 41 0.86 -3.27 1.69
C LEU A 41 1.16 -4.06 0.40
N LEU A 42 2.30 -3.80 -0.25
CA LEU A 42 2.71 -4.53 -1.46
C LEU A 42 3.07 -5.98 -1.10
N ILE A 43 3.75 -6.20 0.03
CA ILE A 43 4.05 -7.54 0.53
C ILE A 43 2.76 -8.31 0.81
N ALA A 44 1.79 -7.69 1.50
CA ALA A 44 0.50 -8.32 1.80
C ALA A 44 -0.30 -8.64 0.54
N ALA A 45 -0.35 -7.72 -0.42
CA ALA A 45 -1.01 -7.93 -1.71
C ALA A 45 -0.43 -9.13 -2.48
N GLN A 46 0.89 -9.34 -2.42
CA GLN A 46 1.55 -10.50 -3.03
C GLN A 46 1.14 -11.84 -2.39
N GLN A 47 0.72 -11.87 -1.12
CA GLN A 47 0.32 -13.12 -0.45
C GLN A 47 -1.08 -13.61 -0.84
N VAL A 48 -1.90 -12.72 -1.41
CA VAL A 48 -3.30 -13.00 -1.78
C VAL A 48 -3.53 -12.90 -3.29
N ARG A 49 -2.45 -12.76 -4.05
CA ARG A 49 -2.43 -12.92 -5.50
C ARG A 49 -2.62 -14.38 -5.86
#